data_AF-A0A2N4UVZ2-F1
#
_entry.id   AF-A0A2N4UVZ2-F1
#
_cell.length_a   1.000
_cell.length_b   1.000
_cell.length_c   1.000
_cell.angle_alpha   90.00
_cell.angle_beta   90.00
_cell.angle_gamma   90.00
#
_symmetry.space_group_name_H-M   'P 1'
#
loop_
_entity.id
_entity.type
_entity.pdbx_description
1 polymer ?
#
loop_
_entity_poly.entity_id
_entity_poly.type
_entity_poly.pdbx_seq_one_letter_code
_entity_poly.pdbx_strand_id
1 'polypeptide(L)'
;MRTVDIFHFEKYSNGAFLIGDLCEVNGQERVIDAEYICCNGITEELIAGLEDGWEMCTRRTVDISSLSQKQQQKINKLILWDKAFAG
;
A
#
# COMPACT_ATOMS: atom_id res chain seq x y z
N MET A 1 -16.94 8.48 -12.88
CA MET A 1 -16.14 8.05 -11.70
C MET A 1 -14.92 7.30 -12.19
N ARG A 2 -13.78 7.42 -11.51
CA ARG A 2 -12.56 6.67 -11.83
C ARG A 2 -12.28 5.73 -10.67
N THR A 3 -12.29 4.42 -10.92
CA THR A 3 -11.99 3.39 -9.92
C THR A 3 -10.53 2.97 -10.02
N VAL A 4 -9.99 2.45 -8.91
CA VAL A 4 -8.65 1.85 -8.86
C VAL A 4 -8.69 0.60 -7.98
N ASP A 5 -7.86 -0.39 -8.33
CA ASP A 5 -7.63 -1.53 -7.46
C ASP A 5 -6.60 -1.17 -6.40
N ILE A 6 -6.97 -1.39 -5.14
CA ILE A 6 -6.10 -1.27 -3.98
C ILE A 6 -5.86 -2.66 -3.42
N PHE A 7 -4.59 -2.96 -3.17
CA PHE A 7 -4.13 -4.16 -2.52
C PHE A 7 -3.55 -3.77 -1.17
N HIS A 8 -4.08 -4.40 -0.13
CA HIS A 8 -3.56 -4.28 1.21
C HIS A 8 -2.43 -5.28 1.38
N PHE A 9 -1.31 -4.83 1.95
CA PHE A 9 -0.18 -5.69 2.24
C PHE A 9 0.26 -5.51 3.69
N GLU A 10 0.76 -6.62 4.21
CA GLU A 10 1.39 -6.74 5.51
C GLU A 10 2.78 -7.33 5.27
N LYS A 11 3.81 -6.68 5.81
CA LYS A 11 5.19 -7.14 5.68
C LYS A 11 5.86 -7.14 7.03
N TYR A 12 6.40 -8.30 7.39
CA TYR A 12 7.25 -8.49 8.54
C TYR A 12 8.71 -8.49 8.09
N SER A 13 9.55 -7.76 8.81
CA SER A 13 10.99 -7.71 8.54
C SER A 13 11.74 -7.34 9.81
N ASN A 14 12.52 -8.26 10.38
CA ASN A 14 13.50 -7.98 11.44
C ASN A 14 12.95 -7.09 12.58
N GLY A 15 11.84 -7.48 13.22
CA GLY A 15 11.25 -6.72 14.34
C GLY A 15 10.52 -5.45 13.92
N ALA A 16 10.17 -5.32 12.65
CA ALA A 16 9.32 -4.26 12.14
C ALA A 16 8.10 -4.85 11.45
N PHE A 17 6.96 -4.21 11.68
CA PHE A 17 5.74 -4.50 10.95
C PHE A 17 5.35 -3.33 10.08
N LEU A 18 5.17 -3.60 8.79
CA LEU A 18 4.74 -2.62 7.81
C LEU A 18 3.36 -3.03 7.30
N ILE A 19 2.39 -2.14 7.45
CA ILE A 19 1.06 -2.31 6.88
C ILE A 19 0.86 -1.20 5.85
N GLY A 20 0.31 -1.52 4.69
CA GLY A 20 0.05 -0.50 3.70
C GLY A 20 -0.93 -0.88 2.61
N ASP A 21 -1.25 0.13 1.81
CA ASP A 21 -2.07 0.01 0.62
C ASP A 21 -1.18 0.36 -0.60
N LEU A 22 -1.15 -0.56 -1.57
CA LEU A 22 -0.61 -0.30 -2.90
C LEU A 22 -1.74 -0.28 -3.92
N CYS A 23 -1.57 0.45 -5.01
CA CYS A 23 -2.48 0.38 -6.15
C CYS A 23 -1.72 0.07 -7.42
N GLU A 24 -2.42 -0.56 -8.37
CA GLU A 24 -1.92 -0.73 -9.72
C GLU A 24 -2.47 0.40 -10.59
N VAL A 25 -1.56 1.17 -11.19
CA VAL A 25 -1.90 2.19 -12.19
C VAL A 25 -1.08 1.88 -13.43
N ASN A 26 -1.78 1.60 -14.53
CA ASN A 26 -1.17 1.32 -15.84
C ASN A 26 -0.13 0.18 -15.81
N GLY A 27 -0.45 -0.93 -15.12
CA GLY A 27 0.44 -2.09 -15.00
C GLY A 27 1.61 -1.91 -14.04
N GLN A 28 1.66 -0.80 -13.29
CA GLN A 28 2.69 -0.55 -12.28
C GLN A 28 2.09 -0.48 -10.88
N GLU A 29 2.60 -1.31 -9.99
CA GLU A 29 2.27 -1.29 -8.56
C GLU A 29 2.99 -0.14 -7.85
N ARG A 30 2.24 0.62 -7.05
CA ARG A 30 2.75 1.79 -6.32
C ARG A 30 2.12 1.86 -4.93
N VAL A 31 2.97 2.04 -3.92
CA VAL A 31 2.53 2.26 -2.54
C VAL A 31 1.88 3.64 -2.41
N ILE A 32 0.60 3.67 -2.06
CA ILE A 32 -0.15 4.91 -1.87
C ILE A 32 -0.26 5.29 -0.41
N ASP A 33 -0.21 4.32 0.50
CA ASP A 33 -0.09 4.57 1.93
C ASP A 33 0.63 3.41 2.62
N ALA A 34 1.38 3.72 3.67
CA ALA A 34 2.03 2.70 4.48
C ALA A 34 2.32 3.29 5.86
N GLU A 35 2.11 2.48 6.90
CA GLU A 35 2.42 2.78 8.28
C GLU A 35 3.48 1.80 8.77
N TYR A 36 4.54 2.37 9.32
CA TYR A 36 5.61 1.61 9.95
C TYR A 36 5.33 1.51 11.44
N ILE A 37 5.06 0.30 11.91
CA ILE A 37 4.83 0.01 13.32
C ILE A 37 6.15 -0.52 13.88
N CYS A 38 6.84 0.34 14.62
CA CYS A 38 8.06 -0.04 15.33
C CYS A 38 7.69 -0.92 16.51
N CYS A 39 8.19 -2.16 16.53
CA CYS A 39 7.88 -3.09 17.59
C CYS A 39 8.70 -2.72 18.83
N ASN A 40 8.02 -2.44 19.95
CA ASN A 40 8.65 -2.45 21.27
C ASN A 40 8.74 -3.90 21.77
N GLY A 41 9.40 -4.16 22.90
CA GLY A 41 9.64 -5.54 23.40
C GLY A 41 8.37 -6.41 23.54
N ILE A 42 7.20 -5.81 23.79
CA ILE A 42 5.91 -6.55 23.81
C ILE A 42 5.46 -6.94 22.40
N THR A 43 5.69 -6.05 21.43
CA THR A 43 5.31 -6.29 20.03
C THR A 43 6.26 -7.28 19.38
N GLU A 44 7.55 -7.30 19.77
CA GLU A 44 8.54 -8.30 19.34
C GLU A 44 8.13 -9.72 19.75
N GLU A 45 7.65 -9.93 20.98
CA GLU A 45 7.17 -11.23 21.44
C GLU A 45 5.93 -11.73 20.66
N LEU A 46 5.03 -10.80 20.28
CA LEU A 46 3.83 -11.13 19.50
C LEU A 46 4.14 -11.53 18.05
N ILE A 47 5.26 -11.07 17.49
CA ILE A 47 5.67 -11.35 16.10
C ILE A 47 6.83 -12.35 15.99
N ALA A 48 7.44 -12.77 17.10
CA ALA A 48 8.60 -13.66 17.13
C ALA A 48 8.39 -15.04 16.48
N GLY A 49 7.16 -15.39 16.11
CA GLY A 49 6.81 -16.61 15.39
C GLY A 49 6.38 -16.42 13.93
N LEU A 50 6.41 -15.19 13.40
CA LEU A 50 6.03 -14.88 12.03
C LEU A 50 7.25 -14.96 11.12
N GLU A 51 7.12 -15.61 9.97
CA GLU A 51 8.18 -15.67 8.98
C GLU A 51 8.35 -14.29 8.31
N ASP A 52 9.60 -13.87 8.11
CA ASP A 52 9.90 -12.68 7.31
C ASP A 52 9.33 -12.87 5.90
N GLY A 53 8.44 -11.99 5.49
CA GLY A 53 7.65 -12.22 4.29
C GLY A 53 6.75 -11.07 3.90
N TRP A 54 6.27 -11.14 2.66
CA TRP A 54 5.21 -10.29 2.14
C TRP A 54 3.93 -11.10 2.07
N GLU A 55 2.88 -10.62 2.73
CA GLU A 55 1.54 -11.17 2.57
C GLU A 55 0.62 -10.10 1.98
N MET A 56 0.02 -10.43 0.83
CA MET A 56 -1.10 -9.65 0.28
C MET A 56 -2.38 -10.15 0.94
N CYS A 57 -2.95 -9.33 1.83
CA CYS A 57 -4.07 -9.75 2.66
C CYS A 57 -5.40 -9.56 1.96
N THR A 58 -5.58 -8.46 1.23
CA THR A 58 -6.87 -8.16 0.58
C THR A 58 -6.71 -7.35 -0.72
N ARG A 59 -7.66 -7.52 -1.65
CA ARG A 59 -7.83 -6.68 -2.84
C ARG A 59 -9.22 -6.07 -2.83
N ARG A 60 -9.32 -4.79 -3.15
CA ARG A 60 -10.59 -4.08 -3.31
C ARG A 60 -10.54 -3.10 -4.47
N THR A 61 -11.60 -3.04 -5.26
CA THR A 61 -11.81 -1.98 -6.25
C THR A 61 -12.61 -0.86 -5.58
N VAL A 62 -12.08 0.36 -5.58
CA VAL A 62 -12.70 1.51 -4.91
C VAL A 62 -12.78 2.71 -5.85
N ASP A 63 -13.75 3.59 -5.61
CA ASP A 63 -13.76 4.90 -6.28
C ASP A 63 -12.67 5.78 -5.67
N ILE A 64 -11.84 6.40 -6.52
CA ILE A 64 -10.81 7.34 -6.07
C ILE A 64 -11.43 8.45 -5.22
N SER A 65 -12.66 8.88 -5.54
CA SER A 65 -13.34 9.94 -4.78
C SER A 65 -13.62 9.57 -3.31
N SER A 66 -13.68 8.28 -2.98
CA SER A 66 -13.89 7.77 -1.62
C SER A 66 -12.62 7.67 -0.77
N LEU A 67 -11.44 7.88 -1.36
CA LEU A 67 -10.16 7.77 -0.66
C LEU A 67 -9.81 9.06 0.10
N SER A 68 -8.81 8.99 0.98
CA SER A 68 -8.28 10.20 1.62
C SER A 68 -7.69 11.17 0.59
N GLN A 69 -7.72 12.48 0.85
CA GLN A 69 -7.14 13.47 -0.07
C GLN A 69 -5.67 13.19 -0.42
N LYS A 70 -4.88 12.69 0.55
CA LYS A 70 -3.48 12.30 0.37
C LYS A 70 -3.33 11.16 -0.65
N GLN A 71 -4.14 10.11 -0.53
CA GLN A 71 -4.16 8.98 -1.47
C GLN A 71 -4.66 9.44 -2.85
N GLN A 72 -5.74 10.23 -2.91
CA GLN A 72 -6.25 10.81 -4.16
C GLN A 72 -5.17 11.60 -4.91
N GLN A 73 -4.44 12.47 -4.22
CA GLN A 73 -3.36 13.26 -4.81
C GLN A 73 -2.22 12.37 -5.34
N LYS A 74 -1.81 11.34 -4.59
CA LYS A 74 -0.79 10.39 -5.05
C LYS A 74 -1.24 9.63 -6.30
N ILE A 75 -2.44 9.06 -6.28
CA ILE A 75 -3.00 8.32 -7.42
C ILE A 75 -3.15 9.23 -8.64
N ASN A 76 -3.69 10.44 -8.47
CA ASN A 76 -3.83 11.40 -9.57
C ASN A 76 -2.48 11.82 -10.15
N LYS A 77 -1.43 12.01 -9.31
CA LYS A 77 -0.07 12.27 -9.80
C LYS A 77 0.47 11.11 -10.62
N LEU A 78 0.27 9.87 -10.19
CA LEU A 78 0.69 8.68 -10.93
C LEU A 78 0.00 8.59 -12.30
N ILE A 79 -1.32 8.81 -12.35
CA ILE A 79 -2.10 8.82 -13.60
C ILE A 79 -1.62 9.95 -14.54
N LEU A 80 -1.30 11.13 -14.01
CA LEU A 80 -0.85 12.28 -14.81
C LEU A 80 0.56 12.09 -15.36
N TRP A 81 1.48 11.51 -14.57
CA TRP A 81 2.83 11.20 -15.02
C TRP A 81 2.81 10.25 -16.21
N ASP A 82 2.00 9.19 -16.17
CA ASP A 82 1.98 8.22 -17.26
C ASP A 82 1.48 8.83 -18.59
N LYS A 83 0.52 9.76 -18.54
CA LYS A 83 0.07 10.51 -19.72
C LYS A 83 1.14 11.40 -20.33
N ALA A 84 2.13 11.83 -19.55
CA ALA A 84 3.22 12.66 -20.05
C ALA A 84 4.31 11.83 -20.77
N PHE A 85 4.36 10.52 -20.54
CA PHE A 85 5.38 9.62 -21.10
C PHE A 85 4.81 8.56 -22.06
N ALA A 86 3.49 8.45 -22.22
CA ALA A 86 2.83 7.57 -23.19
C ALA A 86 2.80 8.15 -24.64
N GLY A 87 3.79 8.98 -24.99
CA GLY A 87 3.93 9.64 -26.30
C GLY A 87 4.87 8.91 -27.24
#